data_AF-A0A3D4R2C1-F1
#
_entry.id   AF-A0A3D4R2C1-F1
#
_cell.length_a   1.000
_cell.length_b   1.000
_cell.length_c   1.000
_cell.angle_alpha   90.00
_cell.angle_beta   90.00
_cell.angle_gamma   90.00
#
_symmetry.space_group_name_H-M   'P 1'
#
loop_
_entity.id
_entity.type
_entity.pdbx_description
1 polymer ?
#
loop_
_entity_poly.entity_id
_entity_poly.type
_entity_poly.pdbx_seq_one_letter_code
_entity_poly.pdbx_strand_id
1 'polypeptide(L)'
;MLKKEIRDILEKSKKWGWVLEPDAQKIFSLYGFKTPKYAVAIKAAQAVSMARQIGYPVVAKIVSPDVVHKSDVQGVVVGIKDDETLVRTLARLSKIDGFVGML
;
A
#
# COMPACT_ATOMS: atom_id res chain seq x y z
N MET A 1 9.17 26.18 1.41
CA MET A 1 9.57 25.51 2.67
C MET A 1 8.94 24.12 2.70
N LEU A 2 9.62 23.10 3.23
CA LEU A 2 9.08 21.73 3.29
C LEU A 2 7.91 21.66 4.28
N LYS A 3 6.78 21.05 3.89
CA LYS A 3 5.63 20.83 4.81
C LYS A 3 6.05 19.91 5.96
N LYS A 4 5.51 20.15 7.16
CA LYS A 4 5.82 19.36 8.37
C LYS A 4 5.57 17.87 8.15
N GLU A 5 4.42 17.52 7.56
CA GLU A 5 4.02 16.12 7.31
C GLU A 5 5.03 15.37 6.43
N ILE A 6 5.61 16.06 5.43
CA ILE A 6 6.62 15.47 4.55
C ILE A 6 7.92 15.24 5.34
N ARG A 7 8.30 16.19 6.20
CA ARG A 7 9.46 16.01 7.09
C ARG A 7 9.27 14.80 7.99
N ASP A 8 8.09 14.66 8.60
CA ASP A 8 7.78 13.53 9.49
C ASP A 8 7.85 12.18 8.75
N ILE A 9 7.35 12.12 7.51
CA ILE A 9 7.48 10.94 6.64
C ILE A 9 8.96 10.61 6.37
N LEU A 10 9.77 11.60 6.02
CA LEU A 10 11.19 11.40 5.72
C LEU A 10 11.99 10.96 6.96
N GLU A 11 11.73 11.56 8.13
CA GLU A 11 12.37 11.16 9.39
C GLU A 11 12.04 9.71 9.76
N LYS A 12 10.75 9.32 9.69
CA LYS A 12 10.32 7.93 9.89
C LYS A 12 11.02 6.97 8.92
N SER A 13 11.18 7.40 7.66
CA SER A 13 11.76 6.58 6.59
C SER A 13 13.27 6.31 6.75
N LYS A 14 14.00 7.11 7.52
CA LYS A 14 15.43 6.89 7.79
C LYS A 14 15.72 5.53 8.40
N LYS A 15 14.77 4.94 9.14
CA LYS A 15 14.92 3.63 9.77
C LYS A 15 15.24 2.51 8.77
N TRP A 16 14.68 2.57 7.57
CA TRP A 16 14.89 1.55 6.52
C TRP A 16 15.63 2.10 5.30
N GLY A 17 15.72 3.41 5.11
CA GLY A 17 16.54 4.04 4.05
C GLY A 17 15.78 4.38 2.75
N TRP A 18 14.48 4.06 2.66
CA TRP A 18 13.60 4.39 1.54
C TRP A 18 12.22 4.84 2.02
N VAL A 19 11.39 5.40 1.14
CA VAL A 19 10.00 5.78 1.49
C VAL A 19 9.05 4.66 1.03
N LEU A 20 8.19 4.18 1.93
CA LEU A 20 7.18 3.17 1.58
C LEU A 20 6.13 3.75 0.64
N GLU A 21 5.56 2.92 -0.25
CA GLU A 21 4.63 3.38 -1.30
C GLU A 21 3.46 4.26 -0.78
N PRO A 22 2.73 3.92 0.31
CA PRO A 22 1.64 4.76 0.81
C PRO A 22 2.10 6.16 1.24
N ASP A 23 3.29 6.23 1.85
CA ASP A 23 3.92 7.46 2.31
C ASP A 23 4.42 8.28 1.10
N ALA A 24 4.96 7.63 0.06
CA ALA A 24 5.36 8.29 -1.18
C ALA A 24 4.15 8.89 -1.92
N GLN A 25 3.03 8.15 -2.02
CA GLN A 25 1.77 8.65 -2.58
C GLN A 25 1.26 9.87 -1.79
N LYS A 26 1.41 9.86 -0.45
CA LYS A 26 1.04 10.98 0.40
C LYS A 26 1.91 12.20 0.15
N ILE A 27 3.23 12.04 -0.01
CA ILE A 27 4.14 13.13 -0.37
C ILE A 27 3.70 13.75 -1.71
N PHE A 28 3.46 12.94 -2.74
CA PHE A 28 3.03 13.44 -4.06
C PHE A 28 1.72 14.22 -3.98
N SER A 29 0.73 13.68 -3.26
CA SER A 29 -0.54 14.38 -3.03
C SER A 29 -0.36 15.71 -2.29
N LEU A 30 0.51 15.77 -1.29
CA LEU A 30 0.81 17.01 -0.55
C LEU A 30 1.48 18.08 -1.43
N TYR A 31 2.14 17.70 -2.53
CA TYR A 31 2.67 18.62 -3.52
C TYR A 31 1.69 18.99 -4.65
N GLY A 32 0.46 18.47 -4.60
CA GLY A 32 -0.57 18.75 -5.60
C GLY A 32 -0.55 17.83 -6.81
N PHE A 33 0.28 16.78 -6.80
CA PHE A 33 0.20 15.75 -7.83
C PHE A 33 -1.06 14.90 -7.65
N LYS A 34 -1.71 14.56 -8.76
CA LYS A 34 -2.81 13.61 -8.77
C LYS A 34 -2.25 12.20 -8.59
N THR A 35 -2.72 11.53 -7.54
CA THR A 35 -2.41 10.11 -7.28
C THR A 35 -3.68 9.26 -7.47
N PRO A 36 -3.54 7.96 -7.81
CA PRO A 36 -4.69 7.06 -7.85
C PRO A 36 -5.39 7.00 -6.49
N LYS A 37 -6.68 6.67 -6.44
CA LYS A 37 -7.33 6.33 -5.16
C LYS A 37 -6.67 5.07 -4.60
N TYR A 38 -6.28 5.10 -3.33
CA TYR A 38 -5.66 3.98 -2.64
C TYR A 38 -6.08 3.95 -1.17
N ALA A 39 -5.92 2.79 -0.54
CA ALA A 39 -6.06 2.63 0.90
C ALA A 39 -5.07 1.56 1.37
N VAL A 40 -4.64 1.63 2.64
CA VAL A 40 -3.84 0.57 3.24
C VAL A 40 -4.71 -0.23 4.18
N ALA A 41 -4.81 -1.54 3.95
CA ALA A 41 -5.60 -2.46 4.74
C ALA A 41 -4.73 -3.54 5.40
N ILE A 42 -5.02 -3.81 6.67
CA ILE A 42 -4.40 -4.90 7.45
C ILE A 42 -5.41 -6.01 7.77
N LYS A 43 -6.71 -5.71 7.65
CA LYS A 43 -7.82 -6.63 7.94
C LYS A 43 -8.70 -6.81 6.73
N ALA A 44 -9.24 -8.02 6.55
CA ALA A 44 -10.09 -8.39 5.42
C ALA A 44 -11.31 -7.45 5.27
N ALA A 45 -12.02 -7.17 6.36
CA ALA A 45 -13.18 -6.27 6.33
C ALA A 45 -12.83 -4.85 5.86
N GLN A 46 -11.65 -4.34 6.26
CA GLN A 46 -11.16 -3.05 5.82
C GLN A 46 -10.82 -3.09 4.32
N ALA A 47 -10.10 -4.12 3.85
CA ALA A 47 -9.73 -4.28 2.45
C ALA A 47 -10.96 -4.30 1.54
N VAL A 48 -11.98 -5.11 1.89
CA VAL A 48 -13.24 -5.22 1.14
C VAL A 48 -13.99 -3.89 1.10
N SER A 49 -14.14 -3.24 2.26
CA SER A 49 -14.81 -1.94 2.34
C SER A 49 -14.14 -0.90 1.43
N MET A 50 -12.80 -0.82 1.47
CA MET A 50 -12.04 0.12 0.64
C MET A 50 -12.08 -0.23 -0.85
N ALA A 51 -11.97 -1.51 -1.21
CA ALA A 51 -12.03 -1.91 -2.62
C ALA A 51 -13.39 -1.61 -3.24
N ARG A 52 -14.49 -1.80 -2.50
CA ARG A 52 -15.84 -1.38 -2.95
C ARG A 52 -15.97 0.13 -3.11
N GLN A 53 -15.31 0.93 -2.27
CA GLN A 53 -15.30 2.39 -2.40
C GLN A 53 -14.44 2.89 -3.58
N ILE A 54 -13.31 2.22 -3.85
CA ILE A 54 -12.43 2.52 -4.99
C ILE A 54 -13.11 2.11 -6.31
N GLY A 55 -13.76 0.94 -6.30
CA GLY A 55 -14.37 0.30 -7.46
C GLY A 55 -13.47 -0.80 -8.04
N TYR A 56 -14.06 -1.96 -8.31
CA TYR A 56 -13.39 -3.08 -8.98
C TYR A 56 -13.28 -2.85 -10.49
N PRO A 57 -12.26 -3.42 -11.18
CA PRO A 57 -11.18 -4.23 -10.62
C PRO A 57 -10.11 -3.38 -9.90
N VAL A 58 -9.51 -3.95 -8.85
CA VAL A 58 -8.43 -3.31 -8.08
C VAL A 58 -7.09 -4.04 -8.25
N VAL A 59 -6.02 -3.36 -7.87
CA VAL A 59 -4.68 -3.92 -7.71
C VAL A 59 -4.36 -3.97 -6.23
N ALA A 60 -3.80 -5.08 -5.75
CA ALA A 60 -3.29 -5.21 -4.39
C ALA A 60 -1.76 -5.32 -4.41
N LYS A 61 -1.10 -4.55 -3.54
CA LYS A 61 0.36 -4.57 -3.40
C LYS A 61 0.75 -4.73 -1.94
N ILE A 62 1.78 -5.52 -1.66
CA ILE A 62 2.38 -5.55 -0.33
C ILE A 62 2.99 -4.20 0.03
N VAL A 63 2.82 -3.80 1.29
CA VAL A 63 3.60 -2.76 1.95
C VAL A 63 4.45 -3.46 3.00
N SER A 64 5.77 -3.46 2.81
CA SER A 64 6.75 -4.04 3.73
C SER A 64 8.04 -3.22 3.64
N PRO A 65 8.65 -2.83 4.78
CA PRO A 65 9.99 -2.27 4.77
C PRO A 65 11.04 -3.29 4.36
N ASP A 66 10.77 -4.60 4.40
CA ASP A 66 11.74 -5.64 4.02
C ASP A 66 11.64 -6.01 2.53
N VAL A 67 10.62 -5.50 1.82
CA VAL A 67 10.36 -5.79 0.39
C VAL A 67 10.34 -4.49 -0.43
N VAL A 68 11.47 -4.17 -1.04
CA VAL A 68 11.58 -3.06 -2.00
C VAL A 68 11.05 -3.48 -3.37
N HIS A 69 11.53 -4.61 -3.90
CA HIS A 69 11.12 -5.14 -5.20
C HIS A 69 9.95 -6.12 -5.02
N LYS A 70 8.73 -5.56 -5.05
CA LYS A 70 7.49 -6.30 -4.76
C LYS A 70 7.23 -7.47 -5.71
N SER A 71 7.58 -7.32 -6.99
CA SER A 71 7.35 -8.38 -7.98
C SER A 71 8.16 -9.64 -7.69
N ASP A 72 9.36 -9.50 -7.12
CA ASP A 72 10.27 -10.62 -6.82
C ASP A 72 9.68 -11.58 -5.78
N VAL A 73 8.83 -11.06 -4.89
CA VAL A 73 8.11 -11.85 -3.88
C VAL A 73 6.64 -12.11 -4.25
N GLN A 74 6.28 -11.90 -5.52
CA GLN A 74 4.89 -11.96 -5.99
C GLN A 74 3.96 -11.07 -5.16
N GLY A 75 4.48 -9.93 -4.71
CA GLY A 75 3.83 -8.95 -3.85
C GLY A 75 2.91 -7.98 -4.58
N VAL A 76 2.69 -8.16 -5.88
CA VAL A 76 1.76 -7.38 -6.71
C VAL A 76 0.74 -8.34 -7.33
N VAL A 77 -0.54 -8.08 -7.09
CA VAL A 77 -1.65 -8.84 -7.69
C VAL A 77 -2.56 -7.85 -8.42
N VAL A 78 -2.70 -8.05 -9.73
CA VAL A 78 -3.50 -7.18 -10.60
C VAL A 78 -4.83 -7.85 -10.94
N GLY A 79 -5.81 -7.04 -11.33
CA GLY A 79 -7.07 -7.55 -11.89
C GLY A 79 -7.94 -8.30 -10.89
N ILE A 80 -7.89 -7.93 -9.60
CA ILE A 80 -8.78 -8.49 -8.58
C ILE A 80 -10.18 -7.95 -8.85
N LYS A 81 -11.17 -8.83 -9.01
CA LYS A 81 -12.53 -8.46 -9.47
C LYS A 81 -13.61 -8.59 -8.39
N ASP A 82 -13.29 -9.22 -7.27
CA ASP A 82 -14.24 -9.60 -6.23
C ASP A 82 -13.61 -9.62 -4.83
N ASP A 83 -14.48 -9.61 -3.82
CA ASP A 83 -14.10 -9.62 -2.41
C ASP A 83 -13.32 -10.89 -2.03
N GLU A 84 -13.73 -12.05 -2.56
CA GLU A 84 -13.16 -13.34 -2.20
C GLU A 84 -11.68 -13.44 -2.59
N THR A 85 -11.37 -13.04 -3.83
CA THR A 85 -10.02 -12.97 -4.37
C THR A 85 -9.19 -11.92 -3.65
N LEU A 86 -9.79 -10.79 -3.26
CA LEU A 86 -9.12 -9.77 -2.46
C LEU A 86 -8.72 -10.30 -1.08
N VAL A 87 -9.64 -10.98 -0.38
CA VAL A 87 -9.40 -11.53 0.96
C VAL A 87 -8.34 -12.64 0.91
N ARG A 88 -8.40 -13.53 -0.08
CA ARG A 88 -7.32 -14.52 -0.32
C ARG A 88 -5.98 -13.86 -0.58
N THR A 89 -5.97 -12.79 -1.37
CA THR A 89 -4.75 -12.04 -1.67
C THR A 89 -4.15 -11.43 -0.41
N LEU A 90 -4.97 -10.78 0.43
CA LEU A 90 -4.53 -10.25 1.72
C LEU A 90 -3.92 -11.34 2.61
N ALA A 91 -4.61 -12.48 2.76
CA ALA A 91 -4.15 -13.59 3.59
C ALA A 91 -2.83 -14.22 3.10
N ARG A 92 -2.56 -14.16 1.78
CA ARG A 92 -1.27 -14.59 1.21
C ARG A 92 -0.19 -13.54 1.48
N LEU A 93 -0.45 -12.28 1.16
CA LEU A 93 0.52 -11.19 1.32
C LEU A 93 0.90 -10.98 2.78
N SER A 94 -0.02 -11.22 3.72
CA SER A 94 0.23 -11.09 5.17
C SER A 94 1.23 -12.10 5.73
N LYS A 95 1.63 -13.10 4.95
CA LYS A 95 2.63 -14.12 5.34
C LYS A 95 4.03 -13.80 4.82
N ILE A 96 4.20 -12.73 4.04
CA ILE A 96 5.50 -12.30 3.52
C ILE A 96 6.20 -11.48 4.61
N ASP A 97 7.52 -11.65 4.72
CA ASP A 97 8.33 -10.96 5.72
C ASP A 97 8.21 -9.43 5.64
N GLY A 98 8.17 -8.81 6.82
CA GLY A 98 7.99 -7.37 6.97
C GLY A 98 6.60 -6.86 6.60
N PHE A 99 5.58 -7.71 6.39
CA PHE A 99 4.23 -7.23 6.09
C PHE A 99 3.72 -6.22 7.14
N VAL A 100 3.44 -4.99 6.70
CA VAL A 100 2.79 -3.95 7.51
C VAL A 100 1.42 -3.54 6.97
N GLY A 101 1.06 -4.04 5.78
CA GLY A 101 -0.24 -3.80 5.16
C GLY A 101 -0.28 -4.17 3.68
N MET A 102 -1.49 -4.13 3.13
CA MET A 102 -1.76 -4.25 1.69
C MET A 102 -2.30 -2.91 1.20
N LEU A 103 -1.68 -2.36 0.16
CA LEU A 103 -2.16 -1.19 -0.59
C LEU A 103 -3.06 -1.62 -1.74
#